data_AF-A0A4S8VZM5-F1
#
_entry.id   AF-A0A4S8VZM5-F1
#
_cell.length_a   1.000
_cell.length_b   1.000
_cell.length_c   1.000
_cell.angle_alpha   90.00
_cell.angle_beta   90.00
_cell.angle_gamma   90.00
#
_symmetry.space_group_name_H-M   'P 1'
#
loop_
_entity.id
_entity.type
_entity.pdbx_description
1 polymer ?
#
loop_
_entity_poly.entity_id
_entity_poly.type
_entity_poly.pdbx_seq_one_letter_code
_entity_poly.pdbx_strand_id
1 'polypeptide(L)'
;MNSISLLGRNLARTALRTQAPLTTTTQCARSLPRNFFRRSMQTRPQPNQHQQTRMPTQEDLRAQFKNKNRNTLYYTLSIILGTVALSYGSVPFYKMICQQMGWGGQPISIHSGQYEEDDIASRLIPITDSRRLRITFAGSTSDVLPWKFTPQQREVRVLPGETALAFYTATNLSKEEDIIGVATYSVTPGQVAPYFSKIQCFCFEEQRLNKGETVDMPVFFYIDPEFLRDPNMSKIDTITLNYTFFKAKYDKDGHLSPVA
;
A
#
# COMPACT_ATOMS: atom_id res chain seq x y z
N MET A 1 -9.52 63.76 4.72
CA MET A 1 -10.43 64.89 4.91
C MET A 1 -11.70 64.62 4.11
N ASN A 2 -12.87 64.84 4.74
CA ASN A 2 -14.26 64.63 4.28
C ASN A 2 -14.75 63.16 4.40
N SER A 3 -15.51 62.70 5.41
CA SER A 3 -16.70 63.22 6.15
C SER A 3 -17.86 63.55 5.19
N ILE A 4 -19.14 63.12 5.29
CA ILE A 4 -20.12 62.83 6.37
C ILE A 4 -21.39 62.32 5.62
N SER A 5 -22.01 61.15 5.90
CA SER A 5 -23.16 60.87 6.81
C SER A 5 -24.55 60.70 6.19
N LEU A 6 -25.29 59.70 6.75
CA LEU A 6 -26.72 59.68 7.15
C LEU A 6 -27.84 59.05 6.28
N LEU A 7 -28.61 58.20 7.00
CA LEU A 7 -30.04 57.81 6.89
C LEU A 7 -30.39 56.78 5.77
N GLY A 8 -31.01 55.62 6.00
CA GLY A 8 -31.85 55.12 7.09
C GLY A 8 -33.27 54.81 6.56
N ARG A 9 -33.73 53.54 6.60
CA ARG A 9 -35.13 53.12 6.83
C ARG A 9 -35.35 51.60 6.76
N ASN A 10 -36.21 51.15 7.69
CA ASN A 10 -36.74 49.81 7.94
C ASN A 10 -37.70 49.29 6.85
N LEU A 11 -37.96 47.97 6.84
CA LEU A 11 -39.29 47.30 6.91
C LEU A 11 -39.14 45.78 6.67
N ALA A 12 -39.40 44.94 7.69
CA ALA A 12 -40.61 44.11 7.87
C ALA A 12 -40.61 42.79 7.05
N ARG A 13 -40.40 41.64 7.70
CA ARG A 13 -41.43 40.65 8.13
C ARG A 13 -42.23 40.00 6.97
N THR A 14 -42.05 38.69 6.75
CA THR A 14 -43.20 37.76 6.70
C THR A 14 -42.78 36.30 6.95
N ALA A 15 -43.49 35.67 7.88
CA ALA A 15 -43.51 34.23 8.15
C ALA A 15 -44.91 33.68 7.78
N LEU A 16 -44.98 32.47 7.24
CA LEU A 16 -46.18 31.63 7.06
C LEU A 16 -45.65 30.19 6.92
N ARG A 17 -45.93 29.15 7.73
CA ARG A 17 -47.18 28.64 8.35
C ARG A 17 -48.27 28.53 7.27
N THR A 18 -48.82 27.37 6.90
CA THR A 18 -49.70 26.51 7.71
C THR A 18 -50.21 25.31 6.87
N GLN A 19 -50.19 24.10 7.48
CA GLN A 19 -51.13 22.95 7.50
C GLN A 19 -51.82 22.31 6.26
N ALA A 20 -52.02 20.99 6.44
CA ALA A 20 -52.77 19.96 5.68
C ALA A 20 -54.31 20.14 5.67
N PRO A 21 -55.09 19.28 4.96
CA PRO A 21 -55.69 18.04 5.53
C PRO A 21 -55.72 16.83 4.53
N LEU A 22 -55.53 15.56 4.92
CA LEU A 22 -56.42 14.54 5.56
C LEU A 22 -57.44 13.83 4.65
N THR A 23 -57.64 12.54 4.97
CA THR A 23 -58.67 11.55 4.54
C THR A 23 -58.28 10.73 3.29
N THR A 24 -58.28 9.38 3.27
CA THR A 24 -59.25 8.40 3.81
C THR A 24 -58.63 6.98 3.83
N THR A 25 -58.49 6.40 5.04
CA THR A 25 -58.98 5.07 5.48
C THR A 25 -58.52 3.79 4.73
N THR A 26 -58.17 2.64 5.34
CA THR A 26 -58.71 2.01 6.57
C THR A 26 -57.76 0.91 7.08
N GLN A 27 -57.60 0.85 8.41
CA GLN A 27 -57.05 -0.25 9.23
C GLN A 27 -57.98 -1.48 9.21
N CYS A 28 -57.64 -2.70 9.64
CA CYS A 28 -57.46 -3.19 11.02
C CYS A 28 -57.28 -4.72 10.92
N ALA A 29 -56.28 -5.35 11.55
CA ALA A 29 -56.35 -5.97 12.89
C ALA A 29 -57.55 -6.90 13.13
N ARG A 30 -57.30 -8.19 13.41
CA ARG A 30 -57.60 -8.89 14.70
C ARG A 30 -57.66 -10.43 14.58
N SER A 31 -57.06 -11.05 15.60
CA SER A 31 -57.48 -12.25 16.36
C SER A 31 -57.79 -13.59 15.67
N LEU A 32 -57.14 -14.63 16.22
CA LEU A 32 -57.51 -16.05 16.16
C LEU A 32 -59.01 -16.33 16.38
N PRO A 33 -59.47 -17.49 15.88
CA PRO A 33 -60.04 -18.47 16.82
C PRO A 33 -59.53 -19.91 16.65
N ARG A 34 -59.70 -20.64 17.74
CA ARG A 34 -59.49 -22.07 18.00
C ARG A 34 -60.38 -23.00 17.15
N ASN A 35 -59.86 -24.21 16.95
CA ASN A 35 -60.55 -25.51 16.81
C ASN A 35 -61.47 -25.72 15.59
N PHE A 36 -61.23 -26.77 14.82
CA PHE A 36 -61.96 -28.04 15.01
C PHE A 36 -61.40 -29.13 14.06
N PHE A 37 -61.34 -30.33 14.61
CA PHE A 37 -61.05 -31.60 13.94
C PHE A 37 -61.71 -31.73 12.56
N ARG A 38 -60.94 -32.16 11.55
CA ARG A 38 -61.44 -33.15 10.58
C ARG A 38 -60.33 -34.12 10.18
N ARG A 39 -60.41 -35.29 10.82
CA ARG A 39 -59.75 -36.53 10.46
C ARG A 39 -60.34 -37.00 9.13
N SER A 40 -59.62 -36.83 8.02
CA SER A 40 -59.90 -37.62 6.81
C SER A 40 -58.90 -38.77 6.77
N MET A 41 -59.39 -39.94 7.16
CA MET A 41 -58.80 -41.22 6.79
C MET A 41 -58.68 -41.24 5.26
N GLN A 42 -57.45 -41.22 4.76
CA GLN A 42 -57.16 -41.61 3.40
C GLN A 42 -56.11 -42.71 3.47
N THR A 43 -56.65 -43.92 3.55
CA THR A 43 -55.99 -45.18 3.24
C THR A 43 -55.26 -45.04 1.90
N ARG A 44 -53.94 -44.84 1.95
CA ARG A 44 -53.09 -45.09 0.78
C ARG A 44 -52.90 -46.61 0.67
N PRO A 45 -53.12 -47.20 -0.52
CA PRO A 45 -52.97 -48.64 -0.71
C PRO A 45 -51.52 -49.07 -0.48
N GLN A 46 -51.33 -50.23 0.17
CA GLN A 46 -50.05 -50.96 0.13
C GLN A 46 -49.68 -51.22 -1.33
N PRO A 47 -48.50 -50.81 -1.82
CA PRO A 47 -47.98 -51.38 -3.05
C PRO A 47 -47.53 -52.80 -2.73
N ASN A 48 -48.19 -53.77 -3.38
CA ASN A 48 -47.82 -55.17 -3.38
C ASN A 48 -46.31 -55.34 -3.60
N GLN A 49 -45.68 -56.03 -2.66
CA GLN A 49 -44.33 -56.55 -2.76
C GLN A 49 -44.24 -57.58 -3.88
N HIS A 50 -44.01 -57.13 -5.12
CA HIS A 50 -43.26 -57.89 -6.12
C HIS A 50 -42.24 -56.96 -6.75
N GLN A 51 -41.37 -56.42 -5.91
CA GLN A 51 -40.10 -55.87 -6.34
C GLN A 51 -39.24 -57.08 -6.71
N GLN A 52 -39.35 -57.52 -7.97
CA GLN A 52 -38.30 -58.31 -8.60
C GLN A 52 -37.04 -57.47 -8.47
N THR A 53 -36.19 -57.85 -7.51
CA THR A 53 -34.84 -57.33 -7.37
C THR A 53 -34.09 -57.77 -8.62
N ARG A 54 -34.27 -57.06 -9.74
CA ARG A 54 -33.38 -57.19 -10.89
C ARG A 54 -32.04 -56.73 -10.35
N MET A 55 -31.21 -57.69 -9.93
CA MET A 55 -29.85 -57.40 -9.50
C MET A 55 -29.25 -56.55 -10.62
N PRO A 56 -28.76 -55.33 -10.32
CA PRO A 56 -28.32 -54.42 -11.36
C PRO A 56 -27.24 -55.15 -12.15
N THR A 57 -27.47 -55.26 -13.47
CA THR A 57 -26.54 -55.93 -14.38
C THR A 57 -25.18 -55.26 -14.20
N GLN A 58 -24.09 -56.02 -14.31
CA GLN A 58 -22.71 -55.50 -14.13
C GLN A 58 -22.46 -54.22 -14.95
N GLU A 59 -23.14 -54.05 -16.09
CA GLU A 59 -23.07 -52.88 -16.96
C GLU A 59 -23.73 -51.62 -16.36
N ASP A 60 -24.86 -51.75 -15.67
CA ASP A 60 -25.58 -50.63 -15.04
C ASP A 60 -24.80 -50.07 -13.83
N LEU A 61 -24.16 -50.96 -13.07
CA LEU A 61 -23.26 -50.57 -11.98
C LEU A 61 -22.06 -49.78 -12.53
N ARG A 62 -21.42 -50.28 -13.60
CA ARG A 62 -20.29 -49.58 -14.26
C ARG A 62 -20.70 -48.22 -14.81
N ALA A 63 -21.91 -48.07 -15.36
CA ALA A 63 -22.41 -46.79 -15.85
C ALA A 63 -22.63 -45.77 -14.72
N GLN A 64 -23.19 -46.20 -13.58
CA GLN A 64 -23.34 -45.33 -12.40
C GLN A 64 -21.98 -44.92 -11.80
N PHE A 65 -21.03 -45.85 -11.69
CA PHE A 65 -19.68 -45.54 -11.22
C PHE A 65 -18.94 -44.61 -12.19
N LYS A 66 -19.13 -44.75 -13.50
CA LYS A 66 -18.52 -43.86 -14.51
C LYS A 66 -18.99 -42.41 -14.38
N ASN A 67 -20.30 -42.18 -14.18
CA ASN A 67 -20.84 -40.83 -13.99
C ASN A 67 -20.42 -40.22 -12.64
N LYS A 68 -20.42 -41.02 -11.56
CA LYS A 68 -19.94 -40.57 -10.24
C LYS A 68 -18.45 -40.25 -10.25
N ASN A 69 -17.61 -41.11 -10.85
CA ASN A 69 -16.17 -40.86 -11.01
C ASN A 69 -15.90 -39.61 -11.83
N ARG A 70 -16.67 -39.35 -12.89
CA ARG A 70 -16.50 -38.13 -13.70
C ARG A 70 -16.78 -36.87 -12.87
N ASN A 71 -17.82 -36.89 -12.05
CA ASN A 71 -18.15 -35.75 -11.19
C ASN A 71 -17.06 -35.57 -10.11
N THR A 72 -16.65 -36.65 -9.44
CA THR A 72 -15.56 -36.64 -8.46
C THR A 72 -14.25 -36.12 -9.07
N LEU A 73 -13.93 -36.52 -10.29
CA LEU A 73 -12.75 -36.06 -11.01
C LEU A 73 -12.78 -34.55 -11.28
N TYR A 74 -13.93 -34.00 -11.68
CA TYR A 74 -14.03 -32.54 -11.86
C TYR A 74 -13.89 -31.78 -10.54
N TYR A 75 -14.46 -32.28 -9.44
CA TYR A 75 -14.30 -31.66 -8.12
C TYR A 75 -12.84 -31.70 -7.65
N THR A 76 -12.17 -32.86 -7.73
CA THR A 76 -10.77 -32.97 -7.30
C THR A 76 -9.86 -32.11 -8.19
N LEU A 77 -10.09 -32.09 -9.50
CA LEU A 77 -9.36 -31.22 -10.43
C LEU A 77 -9.54 -29.74 -10.08
N SER A 78 -10.77 -29.31 -9.77
CA SER A 78 -11.06 -27.92 -9.41
C SER A 78 -10.35 -27.48 -8.12
N ILE A 79 -10.26 -28.36 -7.12
CA ILE A 79 -9.58 -28.08 -5.85
C ILE A 79 -8.06 -27.97 -6.08
N ILE A 80 -7.48 -28.86 -6.88
CA ILE A 80 -6.05 -28.82 -7.22
C ILE A 80 -5.73 -27.50 -7.94
N LEU A 81 -6.49 -27.16 -8.97
CA LEU A 81 -6.30 -25.92 -9.72
C LEU A 81 -6.49 -24.68 -8.83
N GLY A 82 -7.51 -24.67 -7.98
CA GLY A 82 -7.76 -23.58 -7.02
C GLY A 82 -6.61 -23.40 -6.03
N THR A 83 -6.06 -24.49 -5.50
CA THR A 83 -4.95 -24.44 -4.55
C THR A 83 -3.66 -23.94 -5.20
N VAL A 84 -3.38 -24.38 -6.44
CA VAL A 84 -2.22 -23.92 -7.21
C VAL A 84 -2.36 -22.43 -7.56
N ALA A 85 -3.54 -22.00 -8.00
CA ALA A 85 -3.80 -20.59 -8.31
C ALA A 85 -3.65 -19.68 -7.07
N LEU A 86 -4.18 -20.10 -5.91
CA LEU A 86 -4.02 -19.36 -4.66
C LEU A 86 -2.57 -19.30 -4.20
N SER A 87 -1.83 -20.41 -4.31
CA SER A 87 -0.42 -20.46 -3.92
C SER A 87 0.42 -19.49 -4.77
N TYR A 88 0.23 -19.50 -6.09
CA TYR A 88 0.94 -18.60 -7.00
C TYR A 88 0.49 -17.14 -6.87
N GLY A 89 -0.81 -16.90 -6.65
CA GLY A 89 -1.39 -15.57 -6.46
C GLY A 89 -1.08 -14.91 -5.12
N SER A 90 -0.68 -15.68 -4.09
CA SER A 90 -0.37 -15.14 -2.76
C SER A 90 0.80 -14.15 -2.76
N VAL A 91 1.82 -14.40 -3.56
CA VAL A 91 3.03 -13.56 -3.65
C VAL A 91 2.73 -12.15 -4.19
N PRO A 92 2.11 -11.98 -5.38
CA PRO A 92 1.75 -10.66 -5.87
C PRO A 92 0.72 -9.96 -4.96
N PHE A 93 -0.22 -10.71 -4.37
CA PHE A 93 -1.19 -10.14 -3.42
C PHE A 93 -0.50 -9.60 -2.16
N TYR A 94 0.47 -10.33 -1.60
CA TYR A 94 1.30 -9.86 -0.48
C TYR A 94 2.08 -8.60 -0.84
N LYS A 95 2.73 -8.57 -2.02
CA LYS A 95 3.45 -7.39 -2.51
C LYS A 95 2.54 -6.17 -2.63
N MET A 96 1.33 -6.34 -3.17
CA MET A 96 0.34 -5.26 -3.31
C MET A 96 -0.07 -4.70 -1.93
N ILE A 97 -0.33 -5.57 -0.95
CA ILE A 97 -0.67 -5.12 0.41
C ILE A 97 0.53 -4.43 1.08
N CYS A 98 1.74 -4.95 0.92
CA CYS A 98 2.94 -4.36 1.53
C CYS A 98 3.27 -2.98 0.94
N GLN A 99 3.10 -2.82 -0.37
CA GLN A 99 3.29 -1.53 -1.05
C GLN A 99 2.21 -0.51 -0.67
N GLN A 100 0.98 -0.94 -0.39
CA GLN A 100 -0.09 -0.03 0.02
C GLN A 100 0.01 0.37 1.50
N MET A 101 0.39 -0.57 2.37
CA MET A 101 0.41 -0.38 3.83
C MET A 101 1.76 0.13 4.35
N GLY A 102 2.82 0.11 3.54
CA GLY A 102 4.17 0.56 3.94
C GLY A 102 4.84 -0.32 4.99
N TRP A 103 4.36 -1.55 5.20
CA TRP A 103 4.96 -2.50 6.14
C TRP A 103 6.30 -3.01 5.56
N GLY A 104 7.38 -2.90 6.34
CA GLY A 104 8.74 -3.29 5.92
C GLY A 104 9.64 -2.14 5.43
N GLY A 105 9.19 -0.88 5.53
CA GLY A 105 10.03 0.30 5.28
C GLY A 105 10.37 0.53 3.80
N GLN A 106 9.71 -0.18 2.88
CA GLN A 106 9.76 0.12 1.44
C GLN A 106 8.86 1.34 1.17
N PRO A 107 9.34 2.36 0.45
CA PRO A 107 8.53 3.52 0.11
C PRO A 107 7.33 3.08 -0.73
N ILE A 108 6.15 3.62 -0.42
CA ILE A 108 4.94 3.35 -1.21
C ILE A 108 5.17 3.82 -2.65
N SER A 109 5.14 2.89 -3.59
CA SER A 109 5.22 3.22 -5.02
C SER A 109 3.86 3.73 -5.49
N ILE A 110 3.43 4.91 -5.01
CA ILE A 110 2.39 5.69 -5.70
C ILE A 110 2.93 6.22 -7.06
N HIS A 111 4.24 6.07 -7.30
CA HIS A 111 4.99 6.56 -8.45
C HIS A 111 4.75 5.85 -9.80
N SER A 112 3.77 4.94 -9.94
CA SER A 112 3.51 4.23 -11.22
C SER A 112 2.15 4.49 -11.86
N GLY A 113 1.33 5.39 -11.30
CA GLY A 113 0.08 5.82 -11.90
C GLY A 113 0.11 7.32 -12.19
N GLN A 114 0.17 7.69 -13.48
CA GLN A 114 -0.26 8.98 -14.05
C GLN A 114 -0.23 10.17 -13.08
N TYR A 115 0.96 10.69 -12.77
CA TYR A 115 1.06 12.09 -12.38
C TYR A 115 1.19 12.90 -13.65
N GLU A 116 0.21 13.76 -13.93
CA GLU A 116 0.44 14.87 -14.85
C GLU A 116 1.67 15.64 -14.34
N GLU A 117 2.56 15.98 -15.27
CA GLU A 117 3.82 16.66 -15.02
C GLU A 117 3.63 17.99 -14.24
N ASP A 118 2.43 18.57 -14.29
CA ASP A 118 2.01 19.76 -13.55
C ASP A 118 1.93 19.57 -12.02
N ASP A 119 1.75 18.34 -11.50
CA ASP A 119 1.53 18.11 -10.06
C ASP A 119 2.84 17.99 -9.25
N ILE A 120 3.97 17.67 -9.88
CA ILE A 120 5.26 17.63 -9.17
C ILE A 120 5.73 19.06 -8.86
N ALA A 121 5.56 19.98 -9.82
CA ALA A 121 5.91 21.38 -9.64
C ALA A 121 5.11 22.05 -8.50
N SER A 122 3.83 21.70 -8.35
CA SER A 122 2.97 22.23 -7.28
C SER A 122 3.41 21.77 -5.87
N ARG A 123 4.03 20.58 -5.77
CA ARG A 123 4.56 20.02 -4.50
C ARG A 123 5.93 20.55 -4.08
N LEU A 124 6.67 21.14 -5.02
CA LEU A 124 7.99 21.74 -4.77
C LEU A 124 7.90 23.20 -4.29
N ILE A 125 6.68 23.68 -3.99
CA ILE A 125 6.45 25.00 -3.44
C ILE A 125 6.58 24.90 -1.91
N PRO A 126 7.55 25.60 -1.29
CA PRO A 126 7.74 25.51 0.15
C PRO A 126 6.56 26.15 0.89
N ILE A 127 5.98 25.42 1.85
CA ILE A 127 4.94 25.95 2.72
C ILE A 127 5.61 26.72 3.87
N THR A 128 5.66 28.05 3.75
CA THR A 128 6.35 28.93 4.69
C THR A 128 5.71 29.02 6.08
N ASP A 129 4.42 28.69 6.21
CA ASP A 129 3.68 28.69 7.48
C ASP A 129 3.89 27.42 8.33
N SER A 130 4.78 26.53 7.90
CA SER A 130 5.00 25.23 8.53
C SER A 130 6.27 25.17 9.38
N ARG A 131 6.35 24.13 10.23
CA ARG A 131 7.52 23.89 11.06
C ARG A 131 8.69 23.34 10.25
N ARG A 132 9.91 23.79 10.56
CA ARG A 132 11.13 23.25 9.94
C ARG A 132 11.43 21.86 10.48
N LEU A 133 11.62 20.91 9.57
CA LEU A 133 11.99 19.53 9.88
C LEU A 133 13.52 19.44 9.92
N ARG A 134 14.05 18.77 10.94
CA ARG A 134 15.47 18.46 11.08
C ARG A 134 15.78 17.15 10.37
N ILE A 135 16.64 17.22 9.37
CA ILE A 135 17.09 16.07 8.60
C ILE A 135 18.50 15.74 9.03
N THR A 136 18.67 14.58 9.66
CA THR A 136 19.96 14.07 10.11
C THR A 136 20.50 13.09 9.08
N PHE A 137 21.76 13.26 8.70
CA PHE A 137 22.42 12.38 7.74
C PHE A 137 23.32 11.39 8.47
N ALA A 138 23.07 10.11 8.25
CA ALA A 138 23.90 9.02 8.71
C ALA A 138 24.47 8.27 7.50
N GLY A 139 25.69 7.76 7.67
CA GLY A 139 26.38 7.00 6.64
C GLY A 139 27.22 5.90 7.29
N SER A 140 27.08 4.68 6.80
CA SER A 140 27.86 3.52 7.22
C SER A 140 28.31 2.70 6.01
N THR A 141 29.31 1.85 6.23
CA THR A 141 29.87 0.92 5.24
C THR A 141 29.90 -0.48 5.87
N SER A 142 29.82 -1.52 5.05
CA SER A 142 30.06 -2.89 5.53
C SER A 142 31.54 -3.10 5.84
N ASP A 143 31.85 -3.99 6.78
CA ASP A 143 33.24 -4.28 7.20
C ASP A 143 34.11 -4.83 6.05
N VAL A 144 33.47 -5.49 5.06
CA VAL A 144 34.12 -6.04 3.86
C VAL A 144 34.51 -4.94 2.86
N LEU A 145 33.92 -3.75 2.98
CA LEU A 145 34.17 -2.61 2.12
C LEU A 145 35.11 -1.61 2.83
N PRO A 146 36.41 -1.55 2.47
CA PRO A 146 37.38 -0.65 3.09
C PRO A 146 37.21 0.80 2.59
N TRP A 147 36.02 1.34 2.73
CA TRP A 147 35.69 2.71 2.38
C TRP A 147 35.46 3.53 3.64
N LYS A 148 35.84 4.79 3.58
CA LYS A 148 35.40 5.80 4.54
C LYS A 148 34.26 6.57 3.92
N PHE A 149 33.07 6.40 4.47
CA PHE A 149 31.87 7.11 4.02
C PHE A 149 31.36 8.00 5.13
N THR A 150 31.36 9.31 4.90
CA THR A 150 30.96 10.30 5.91
C THR A 150 30.10 11.40 5.30
N PRO A 151 28.99 11.80 5.96
CA PRO A 151 28.26 12.98 5.55
C PRO A 151 29.11 14.24 5.80
N GLN A 152 29.12 15.17 4.84
CA GLN A 152 29.76 16.48 5.01
C GLN A 152 28.97 17.35 6.01
N GLN A 153 27.64 17.21 6.01
CA GLN A 153 26.72 17.92 6.89
C GLN A 153 25.97 16.91 7.74
N ARG A 154 26.01 17.04 9.07
CA ARG A 154 25.31 16.10 9.97
C ARG A 154 23.81 16.36 10.06
N GLU A 155 23.41 17.63 9.99
CA GLU A 155 22.01 18.02 10.02
C GLU A 155 21.73 19.21 9.09
N VAL A 156 20.54 19.21 8.50
CA VAL A 156 19.98 20.34 7.74
C VAL A 156 18.53 20.56 8.17
N ARG A 157 18.07 21.81 8.19
CA ARG A 157 16.68 22.14 8.52
C ARG A 157 15.96 22.67 7.29
N VAL A 158 14.90 21.99 6.89
CA VAL A 158 14.13 22.27 5.66
C VAL A 158 12.65 22.42 5.97
N LEU A 159 11.94 23.18 5.15
CA LEU A 159 10.48 23.22 5.16
C LEU A 159 9.92 22.07 4.30
N PRO A 160 8.74 21.52 4.62
CA PRO A 160 7.96 20.73 3.68
C PRO A 160 7.74 21.47 2.36
N GLY A 161 7.99 20.79 1.23
CA GLY A 161 8.02 21.34 -0.12
C GLY A 161 9.33 22.02 -0.51
N GLU A 162 10.22 22.32 0.44
CA GLU A 162 11.55 22.87 0.14
C GLU A 162 12.47 21.76 -0.37
N THR A 163 13.18 22.04 -1.46
CA THR A 163 14.22 21.15 -1.97
C THR A 163 15.54 21.43 -1.28
N ALA A 164 16.27 20.38 -0.93
CA ALA A 164 17.57 20.50 -0.29
C ALA A 164 18.61 19.55 -0.88
N LEU A 165 19.86 19.98 -0.78
CA LEU A 165 21.04 19.27 -1.24
C LEU A 165 21.93 18.96 -0.05
N ALA A 166 22.28 17.68 0.12
CA ALA A 166 23.27 17.23 1.07
C ALA A 166 24.43 16.56 0.33
N PHE A 167 25.63 16.60 0.92
CA PHE A 167 26.81 15.98 0.34
C PHE A 167 27.34 14.89 1.26
N TYR A 168 27.72 13.77 0.67
CA TYR A 168 28.49 12.73 1.32
C TYR A 168 29.84 12.58 0.65
N THR A 169 30.87 12.27 1.42
CA THR A 169 32.20 11.97 0.89
C THR A 169 32.48 10.50 1.08
N ALA A 170 32.88 9.84 -0.01
CA ALA A 170 33.38 8.47 0.01
C ALA A 170 34.86 8.47 -0.39
N THR A 171 35.68 7.79 0.40
CA THR A 171 37.09 7.56 0.11
C THR A 171 37.38 6.06 0.09
N ASN A 172 37.97 5.57 -0.99
CA ASN A 172 38.47 4.20 -1.05
C ASN A 172 39.82 4.12 -0.31
N LEU A 173 39.88 3.39 0.81
CA LEU A 173 41.10 3.23 1.61
C LEU A 173 41.98 2.07 1.12
N SER A 174 41.51 1.29 0.13
CA SER A 174 42.31 0.23 -0.49
C SER A 174 43.48 0.81 -1.28
N LYS A 175 44.65 0.18 -1.16
CA LYS A 175 45.88 0.55 -1.87
C LYS A 175 46.08 -0.24 -3.16
N GLU A 176 45.36 -1.35 -3.32
CA GLU A 176 45.70 -2.38 -4.31
C GLU A 176 44.61 -2.60 -5.34
N GLU A 177 43.33 -2.40 -4.98
CA GLU A 177 42.18 -2.69 -5.83
C GLU A 177 41.19 -1.51 -5.94
N ASP A 178 40.66 -1.32 -7.14
CA ASP A 178 39.45 -0.54 -7.37
C ASP A 178 38.26 -1.36 -6.87
N ILE A 179 37.35 -0.72 -6.16
CA ILE A 179 36.21 -1.41 -5.56
C ILE A 179 34.93 -0.83 -6.11
N ILE A 180 33.95 -1.71 -6.35
CA ILE A 180 32.59 -1.34 -6.72
C ILE A 180 31.72 -1.49 -5.47
N GLY A 181 31.02 -0.42 -5.15
CA GLY A 181 30.07 -0.36 -4.04
C GLY A 181 28.66 -0.10 -4.55
N VAL A 182 27.69 -0.73 -3.91
CA VAL A 182 26.26 -0.42 -4.06
C VAL A 182 25.76 0.06 -2.71
N ALA A 183 25.02 1.17 -2.70
CA ALA A 183 24.42 1.68 -1.48
C ALA A 183 22.96 1.23 -1.35
N THR A 184 22.50 1.12 -0.12
CA THR A 184 21.07 1.10 0.20
C THR A 184 20.76 2.23 1.17
N TYR A 185 19.53 2.73 1.15
CA TYR A 185 19.10 3.79 2.04
C TYR A 185 17.88 3.39 2.85
N SER A 186 17.76 3.97 4.03
CA SER A 186 16.57 3.88 4.87
C SER A 186 16.24 5.22 5.51
N VAL A 187 14.95 5.45 5.73
CA VAL A 187 14.42 6.66 6.36
C VAL A 187 13.81 6.28 7.70
N THR A 188 14.20 7.01 8.75
CA THR A 188 13.71 6.80 10.11
C THR A 188 13.15 8.11 10.67
N PRO A 189 11.93 8.14 11.26
CA PRO A 189 11.00 7.02 11.44
C PRO A 189 10.37 6.54 10.12
N GLY A 190 10.11 5.23 10.00
CA GLY A 190 9.62 4.61 8.76
C GLY A 190 8.27 5.14 8.26
N GLN A 191 7.46 5.69 9.16
CA GLN A 191 6.18 6.33 8.81
C GLN A 191 6.36 7.57 7.91
N VAL A 192 7.54 8.20 7.90
CA VAL A 192 7.85 9.35 7.04
C VAL A 192 8.32 8.93 5.65
N ALA A 193 8.73 7.67 5.46
CA ALA A 193 9.26 7.18 4.19
C ALA A 193 8.37 7.48 2.95
N PRO A 194 7.02 7.43 3.04
CA PRO A 194 6.13 7.83 1.94
C PRO A 194 6.26 9.28 1.48
N TYR A 195 6.55 10.18 2.40
CA TYR A 195 6.62 11.62 2.15
C TYR A 195 8.04 12.08 1.82
N PHE A 196 9.04 11.21 2.00
CA PHE A 196 10.43 11.53 1.73
C PHE A 196 10.78 11.11 0.30
N SER A 197 10.94 12.09 -0.57
CA SER A 197 11.20 11.86 -1.99
C SER A 197 12.64 12.24 -2.32
N LYS A 198 13.44 11.21 -2.64
CA LYS A 198 14.80 11.40 -3.18
C LYS A 198 14.73 11.56 -4.68
N ILE A 199 14.98 12.79 -5.17
CA ILE A 199 14.88 13.10 -6.60
C ILE A 199 16.08 12.53 -7.37
N GLN A 200 17.29 12.60 -6.82
CA GLN A 200 18.51 12.11 -7.48
C GLN A 200 19.37 11.30 -6.54
N CYS A 201 19.82 10.13 -7.02
CA CYS A 201 20.25 9.03 -6.17
C CYS A 201 21.39 8.20 -6.74
N PHE A 202 22.61 8.41 -6.23
CA PHE A 202 23.76 7.49 -6.38
C PHE A 202 23.49 6.06 -5.86
N CYS A 203 22.38 5.84 -5.15
CA CYS A 203 22.14 4.58 -4.44
C CYS A 203 21.76 3.43 -5.37
N PHE A 204 21.36 3.71 -6.61
CA PHE A 204 20.99 2.68 -7.57
C PHE A 204 22.02 2.49 -8.69
N GLU A 205 23.05 3.32 -8.69
CA GLU A 205 24.13 3.24 -9.66
C GLU A 205 25.37 2.71 -8.97
N GLU A 206 26.02 1.76 -9.62
CA GLU A 206 27.28 1.18 -9.17
C GLU A 206 28.32 2.27 -9.06
N GLN A 207 28.81 2.49 -7.84
CA GLN A 207 29.89 3.43 -7.61
C GLN A 207 31.20 2.67 -7.67
N ARG A 208 31.99 2.91 -8.72
CA ARG A 208 33.36 2.44 -8.80
C ARG A 208 34.28 3.56 -8.30
N LEU A 209 34.98 3.32 -7.20
CA LEU A 209 36.05 4.21 -6.74
C LEU A 209 37.40 3.55 -6.98
N ASN A 210 38.30 4.28 -7.64
CA ASN A 210 39.66 3.83 -7.84
C ASN A 210 40.41 3.81 -6.50
N LYS A 211 41.53 3.09 -6.46
CA LYS A 211 42.41 3.04 -5.26
C LYS A 211 42.77 4.44 -4.76
N GLY A 212 42.54 4.71 -3.47
CA GLY A 212 42.83 6.01 -2.84
C GLY A 212 41.96 7.18 -3.29
N GLU A 213 40.99 6.96 -4.20
CA GLU A 213 40.14 8.03 -4.73
C GLU A 213 39.15 8.52 -3.66
N THR A 214 38.91 9.82 -3.66
CA THR A 214 37.88 10.47 -2.85
C THR A 214 36.90 11.20 -3.76
N VAL A 215 35.62 10.93 -3.59
CA VAL A 215 34.53 11.50 -4.40
C VAL A 215 33.45 12.08 -3.48
N ASP A 216 32.93 13.24 -3.86
CA ASP A 216 31.76 13.86 -3.23
C ASP A 216 30.49 13.48 -3.99
N MET A 217 29.54 12.87 -3.28
CA MET A 217 28.28 12.36 -3.80
C MET A 217 27.12 13.24 -3.31
N PRO A 218 26.55 14.09 -4.16
CA PRO A 218 25.37 14.88 -3.82
C PRO A 218 24.10 14.02 -3.64
N VAL A 219 23.23 14.42 -2.72
CA VAL A 219 21.91 13.83 -2.52
C VAL A 219 20.89 14.95 -2.55
N PHE A 220 20.02 14.92 -3.58
CA PHE A 220 18.95 15.89 -3.74
C PHE A 220 17.61 15.28 -3.33
N PHE A 221 16.93 15.94 -2.40
CA PHE A 221 15.70 15.43 -1.80
C PHE A 221 14.74 16.58 -1.45
N TYR A 222 13.48 16.22 -1.24
CA TYR A 222 12.46 17.08 -0.66
C TYR A 222 11.51 16.25 0.19
N ILE A 223 10.69 16.94 0.97
CA ILE A 223 9.65 16.34 1.80
C ILE A 223 8.32 16.80 1.24
N ASP A 224 7.43 15.89 0.89
CA ASP A 224 6.13 16.21 0.32
C ASP A 224 5.30 17.03 1.34
N PRO A 225 4.72 18.19 0.95
CA PRO A 225 3.86 18.99 1.82
C PRO A 225 2.65 18.22 2.40
N GLU A 226 2.24 17.09 1.81
CA GLU A 226 1.22 16.20 2.37
C GLU A 226 1.56 15.68 3.77
N PHE A 227 2.84 15.66 4.14
CA PHE A 227 3.31 15.36 5.49
C PHE A 227 2.58 16.19 6.57
N LEU A 228 2.20 17.44 6.26
CA LEU A 228 1.51 18.32 7.21
C LEU A 228 0.02 17.98 7.38
N ARG A 229 -0.58 17.29 6.41
CA ARG A 229 -2.01 16.93 6.45
C ARG A 229 -2.25 15.67 7.28
N ASP A 230 -1.24 14.82 7.44
CA ASP A 230 -1.33 13.56 8.18
C ASP A 230 -1.18 13.78 9.71
N PRO A 231 -2.21 13.46 10.52
CA PRO A 231 -2.14 13.57 11.97
C PRO A 231 -1.02 12.73 12.61
N ASN A 232 -0.62 11.61 12.00
CA ASN A 232 0.43 10.73 12.52
C ASN A 232 1.82 11.38 12.42
N MET A 233 1.99 12.29 11.46
CA MET A 233 3.23 13.03 11.23
C MET A 233 3.38 14.26 12.14
N SER A 234 2.31 14.68 12.81
CA SER A 234 2.27 15.87 13.66
C SER A 234 3.28 15.89 14.82
N LYS A 235 3.84 14.74 15.21
CA LYS A 235 4.83 14.63 16.31
C LYS A 235 6.27 14.41 15.84
N ILE A 236 6.51 14.32 14.54
CA ILE A 236 7.83 14.01 13.98
C ILE A 236 8.48 15.30 13.51
N ASP A 237 9.58 15.66 14.16
CA ASP A 237 10.38 16.83 13.78
C ASP A 237 11.77 16.43 13.29
N THR A 238 12.17 15.18 13.51
CA THR A 238 13.50 14.66 13.15
C THR A 238 13.35 13.47 12.24
N ILE A 239 13.98 13.56 11.08
CA ILE A 239 14.03 12.50 10.08
C ILE A 239 15.51 12.17 9.90
N THR A 240 15.86 10.90 10.00
CA THR A 240 17.22 10.42 9.76
C THR A 240 17.26 9.68 8.44
N LEU A 241 18.12 10.15 7.56
CA LEU A 241 18.45 9.51 6.29
C LEU A 241 19.74 8.71 6.49
N ASN A 242 19.61 7.39 6.52
CA ASN A 242 20.74 6.49 6.68
C ASN A 242 21.12 5.86 5.33
N TYR A 243 22.40 5.95 4.98
CA TYR A 243 22.98 5.26 3.83
C TYR A 243 23.95 4.19 4.30
N THR A 244 23.85 2.99 3.74
CA THR A 244 24.79 1.90 3.99
C THR A 244 25.38 1.42 2.67
N PHE A 245 26.71 1.42 2.54
CA PHE A 245 27.40 0.87 1.38
C PHE A 245 27.80 -0.59 1.59
N PHE A 246 27.61 -1.40 0.54
CA PHE A 246 28.01 -2.79 0.47
C PHE A 246 28.96 -3.01 -0.71
N LYS A 247 29.95 -3.88 -0.54
CA LYS A 247 30.83 -4.31 -1.64
C LYS A 247 30.02 -5.14 -2.63
N ALA A 248 30.13 -4.83 -3.91
CA ALA A 248 29.52 -5.61 -4.98
C ALA A 248 30.59 -6.17 -5.91
N LYS A 249 30.35 -7.35 -6.48
CA LYS A 249 31.17 -7.94 -7.54
C LYS A 249 30.26 -8.46 -8.65
N TYR A 250 30.74 -8.39 -9.88
CA TYR A 250 30.11 -9.07 -10.99
C TYR A 250 30.33 -10.58 -10.86
N ASP A 251 29.25 -11.33 -10.96
CA ASP A 251 29.28 -12.77 -11.17
C ASP A 251 29.68 -13.08 -12.63
N LYS A 252 30.00 -14.34 -12.91
CA LYS A 252 30.43 -14.82 -14.24
C LYS A 252 29.37 -14.58 -15.33
N ASP A 253 28.10 -14.47 -14.93
CA ASP A 253 26.96 -14.18 -15.80
C ASP A 253 26.70 -12.67 -15.97
N GLY A 254 27.57 -11.80 -15.42
CA GLY A 254 27.45 -10.34 -15.51
C GLY A 254 26.48 -9.71 -14.51
N HIS A 255 25.92 -10.51 -13.58
CA HIS A 255 25.03 -10.01 -12.53
C HIS A 255 25.81 -9.52 -11.31
N LEU A 256 25.42 -8.36 -10.75
CA LEU A 256 26.02 -7.86 -9.52
C LEU A 256 25.42 -8.57 -8.32
N SER A 257 26.29 -9.20 -7.53
CA SER A 257 25.95 -9.78 -6.25
C SER A 257 26.65 -9.02 -5.13
N PRO A 258 25.94 -8.67 -4.04
CA PRO A 258 26.57 -8.12 -2.86
C PRO A 258 27.48 -9.19 -2.24
N VAL A 259 28.72 -8.81 -1.92
CA VAL A 259 29.67 -9.65 -1.23
C VAL A 259 29.45 -9.45 0.26
N ALA A 260 28.93 -10.51 0.91
CA ALA A 260 28.73 -10.56 2.36
C ALA A 260 30.05 -10.75 3.10
#